data_AF-A0A5N3PDJ4-F1
#
_entry.id   AF-A0A5N3PDJ4-F1
#
_cell.length_a   1.000
_cell.length_b   1.000
_cell.length_c   1.000
_cell.angle_alpha   90.00
_cell.angle_beta   90.00
_cell.angle_gamma   90.00
#
_symmetry.space_group_name_H-M   'P 1'
#
loop_
_entity.id
_entity.type
_entity.pdbx_description
1 polymer ?
#
loop_
_entity_poly.entity_id
_entity_poly.type
_entity_poly.pdbx_seq_one_letter_code
_entity_poly.pdbx_strand_id
1 'polypeptide(L)'
;MATIAPLIARSDRCIGAIPAGAWHDAYLVGFLSMLASLEAWKKVGPVSSQALGLIQAETLAELSGEVAAVLGEEICTLSMDENIEFGEGCQQAVIVHAALEKAGADDLLLAQQNWPFEEHRDSDLRNLWKETFEARIAALR
;
A
#
# COMPACT_ATOMS: atom_id res chain seq x y z
N MET A 1 1.40 9.48 -3.70
CA MET A 1 2.66 8.80 -4.09
C MET A 1 3.78 8.81 -3.05
N ALA A 2 4.28 9.96 -2.56
CA ALA A 2 5.56 10.04 -1.82
C ALA A 2 5.75 9.10 -0.60
N THR A 3 4.66 8.63 0.02
CA THR A 3 4.71 7.77 1.22
C THR A 3 4.77 6.27 0.89
N ILE A 4 4.00 5.81 -0.11
CA ILE A 4 3.83 4.36 -0.41
C ILE A 4 4.94 3.84 -1.33
N ALA A 5 5.31 4.60 -2.36
CA ALA A 5 6.30 4.17 -3.35
C ALA A 5 7.67 3.80 -2.74
N PRO A 6 8.22 4.54 -1.75
CA PRO A 6 9.47 4.14 -1.11
C PRO A 6 9.40 2.81 -0.35
N LEU A 7 8.25 2.49 0.27
CA LEU A 7 8.04 1.22 0.98
C LEU A 7 8.06 0.04 0.00
N ILE A 8 7.38 0.18 -1.13
CA ILE A 8 7.34 -0.82 -2.20
C ILE A 8 8.72 -1.01 -2.82
N ALA A 9 9.41 0.08 -3.20
CA ALA A 9 10.76 0.01 -3.75
C ALA A 9 11.78 -0.61 -2.78
N ARG A 10 11.56 -0.50 -1.46
CA ARG A 10 12.34 -1.23 -0.46
C ARG A 10 12.01 -2.71 -0.47
N SER A 11 10.73 -3.09 -0.45
CA SER A 11 10.32 -4.49 -0.50
C SER A 11 10.88 -5.17 -1.76
N ASP A 12 10.79 -4.52 -2.92
CA ASP A 12 11.36 -5.01 -4.18
C ASP A 12 12.87 -5.32 -4.07
N ARG A 13 13.64 -4.48 -3.34
CA ARG A 13 15.06 -4.74 -3.05
C ARG A 13 15.29 -5.84 -2.00
N CYS A 14 14.42 -5.95 -1.00
CA CYS A 14 14.59 -6.88 0.12
C CYS A 14 14.16 -8.31 -0.21
N ILE A 15 13.03 -8.46 -0.90
CA ILE A 15 12.47 -9.77 -1.26
C ILE A 15 12.70 -10.11 -2.73
N GLY A 16 13.25 -9.20 -3.55
CA GLY A 16 13.37 -9.34 -5.00
C GLY A 16 12.11 -8.84 -5.72
N ALA A 17 12.15 -8.82 -7.06
CA ALA A 17 11.09 -8.29 -7.90
C ALA A 17 9.69 -8.77 -7.46
N ILE A 18 8.75 -7.85 -7.30
CA ILE A 18 7.33 -8.17 -7.10
C ILE A 18 6.80 -8.90 -8.36
N PRO A 19 6.28 -10.13 -8.25
CA PRO A 19 5.74 -10.86 -9.41
C PRO A 19 4.57 -10.09 -10.04
N ALA A 20 4.47 -10.09 -11.37
CA ALA A 20 3.39 -9.37 -12.06
C ALA A 20 1.99 -9.76 -11.58
N GLY A 21 1.74 -11.05 -11.34
CA GLY A 21 0.44 -11.53 -10.85
C GLY A 21 0.08 -11.04 -9.44
N ALA A 22 1.04 -10.56 -8.65
CA ALA A 22 0.77 -10.04 -7.31
C ALA A 22 0.01 -8.71 -7.33
N TRP A 23 0.08 -7.96 -8.43
CA TRP A 23 -0.69 -6.72 -8.59
C TRP A 23 -2.19 -6.95 -8.79
N HIS A 24 -2.59 -8.20 -9.07
CA HIS A 24 -3.98 -8.65 -9.20
C HIS A 24 -4.42 -9.57 -8.05
N ASP A 25 -3.59 -9.72 -7.01
CA ASP A 25 -4.00 -10.44 -5.81
C ASP A 25 -5.02 -9.60 -5.04
N ALA A 26 -6.20 -10.16 -4.78
CA ALA A 26 -7.32 -9.42 -4.20
C ALA A 26 -6.95 -8.73 -2.87
N TYR A 27 -6.19 -9.42 -2.01
CA TYR A 27 -5.68 -8.83 -0.77
C TYR A 27 -4.75 -7.64 -1.04
N LEU A 28 -3.77 -7.77 -1.93
CA LEU A 28 -2.83 -6.68 -2.22
C LEU A 28 -3.53 -5.49 -2.89
N VAL A 29 -4.49 -5.73 -3.78
CA VAL A 29 -5.31 -4.68 -4.40
C VAL A 29 -6.11 -3.93 -3.34
N GLY A 30 -6.78 -4.64 -2.43
CA GLY A 30 -7.50 -4.03 -1.30
C GLY A 30 -6.58 -3.25 -0.36
N PHE A 31 -5.44 -3.84 -0.02
CA PHE A 31 -4.45 -3.23 0.87
C PHE A 31 -3.91 -1.92 0.30
N LEU A 32 -3.40 -1.94 -0.93
CA LEU A 32 -2.78 -0.76 -1.54
C LEU A 32 -3.81 0.32 -1.87
N SER A 33 -5.01 -0.06 -2.33
CA SER A 33 -6.07 0.90 -2.65
C SER A 33 -6.60 1.61 -1.39
N MET A 34 -6.76 0.89 -0.28
CA MET A 34 -7.14 1.52 0.99
C MET A 34 -6.02 2.43 1.53
N LEU A 35 -4.77 1.97 1.46
CA LEU A 35 -3.63 2.77 1.91
C LEU A 35 -3.48 4.06 1.09
N ALA A 36 -3.71 4.00 -0.22
CA ALA A 36 -3.74 5.16 -1.10
C ALA A 36 -4.84 6.16 -0.70
N SER A 37 -6.04 5.66 -0.40
CA SER A 37 -7.17 6.48 0.05
C SER A 37 -6.87 7.20 1.38
N LEU A 38 -6.30 6.50 2.35
CA LEU A 38 -5.96 7.07 3.66
C LEU A 38 -4.86 8.14 3.54
N GLU A 39 -3.82 7.87 2.76
CA GLU A 39 -2.74 8.84 2.50
C GLU A 39 -3.23 10.07 1.73
N ALA A 40 -4.22 9.91 0.84
CA ALA A 40 -4.86 11.02 0.17
C ALA A 40 -5.68 11.86 1.16
N TRP A 41 -6.53 11.22 1.97
CA TRP A 41 -7.32 11.90 3.00
C TRP A 41 -6.47 12.70 3.97
N LYS A 42 -5.33 12.14 4.40
CA LYS A 42 -4.37 12.83 5.26
C LYS A 42 -3.81 14.11 4.64
N LYS A 43 -3.63 14.14 3.31
CA LYS A 43 -3.00 15.27 2.61
C LYS A 43 -3.98 16.34 2.17
N VAL A 44 -5.17 15.95 1.71
CA VAL A 44 -6.13 16.87 1.08
C VAL A 44 -7.48 16.94 1.79
N GLY A 45 -7.67 16.16 2.86
CA GLY A 45 -8.94 16.05 3.56
C GLY A 45 -9.96 15.17 2.83
N PRO A 46 -11.24 15.22 3.23
CA PRO A 46 -12.30 14.42 2.61
C PRO A 46 -12.43 14.74 1.12
N VAL A 47 -12.44 13.69 0.31
CA VAL A 47 -12.62 13.75 -1.15
C VAL A 47 -13.82 12.92 -1.57
N SER A 48 -14.40 13.23 -2.73
CA SER A 48 -15.53 12.45 -3.26
C SER A 48 -15.13 11.01 -3.55
N SER A 49 -16.11 10.09 -3.56
CA SER A 49 -15.87 8.69 -3.92
C SER A 49 -15.27 8.53 -5.31
N GLN A 50 -15.67 9.38 -6.27
CA GLN A 50 -15.09 9.38 -7.62
C GLN A 50 -13.62 9.79 -7.61
N ALA A 51 -13.27 10.84 -6.85
CA ALA A 51 -11.89 11.28 -6.72
C ALA A 51 -11.02 10.22 -6.03
N LEU A 52 -11.55 9.52 -5.02
CA LEU A 52 -10.87 8.38 -4.40
C LEU A 52 -10.62 7.24 -5.38
N GLY A 53 -11.65 6.83 -6.13
CA GLY A 53 -11.50 5.77 -7.13
C GLY A 53 -10.40 6.09 -8.15
N LEU A 54 -10.32 7.34 -8.60
CA LEU A 54 -9.24 7.80 -9.48
C LEU A 54 -7.87 7.71 -8.80
N ILE A 55 -7.74 8.25 -7.59
CA ILE A 55 -6.47 8.22 -6.83
C ILE A 55 -6.00 6.77 -6.62
N GLN A 56 -6.90 5.86 -6.27
CA GLN A 56 -6.59 4.45 -6.06
C GLN A 56 -6.08 3.82 -7.35
N ALA A 57 -6.83 3.94 -8.45
CA ALA A 57 -6.48 3.38 -9.74
C ALA A 57 -5.14 3.93 -10.28
N GLU A 58 -4.94 5.24 -10.22
CA GLU A 58 -3.70 5.88 -10.66
C GLU A 58 -2.50 5.49 -9.77
N THR A 59 -2.71 5.41 -8.46
CA THR A 59 -1.64 5.01 -7.53
C THR A 59 -1.18 3.58 -7.81
N LEU A 60 -2.11 2.63 -7.95
CA LEU A 60 -1.73 1.25 -8.22
C LEU A 60 -1.08 1.11 -9.61
N ALA A 61 -1.59 1.82 -10.62
CA ALA A 61 -1.01 1.81 -11.96
C ALA A 61 0.43 2.33 -12.00
N GLU A 62 0.71 3.41 -11.26
CA GLU A 62 2.07 3.93 -11.14
C GLU A 62 3.02 2.93 -10.45
N LEU A 63 2.51 2.16 -9.49
CA LEU A 63 3.31 1.18 -8.74
C LEU A 63 3.55 -0.12 -9.53
N SER A 64 2.55 -0.62 -10.26
CA SER A 64 2.62 -1.87 -11.02
C SER A 64 3.17 -1.69 -12.43
N GLY A 65 3.09 -0.47 -12.98
CA GLY A 65 3.36 -0.20 -14.40
C GLY A 65 2.21 -0.56 -15.33
N GLU A 66 1.01 -0.81 -14.80
CA GLU A 66 -0.18 -1.17 -15.57
C GLU A 66 -1.05 0.04 -15.95
N VAL A 67 -2.16 -0.23 -16.64
CA VAL A 67 -3.13 0.79 -17.05
C VAL A 67 -4.15 1.00 -15.93
N ALA A 68 -4.30 2.24 -15.47
CA ALA A 68 -5.22 2.61 -14.38
C ALA A 68 -6.67 2.13 -14.60
N ALA A 69 -7.15 2.09 -15.85
CA ALA A 69 -8.50 1.60 -16.16
C ALA A 69 -8.70 0.13 -15.74
N VAL A 70 -7.68 -0.72 -15.92
CA VAL A 70 -7.73 -2.14 -15.56
C VAL A 70 -7.83 -2.31 -14.04
N LEU A 71 -6.94 -1.65 -13.30
CA LEU A 71 -6.91 -1.71 -11.85
C LEU A 71 -8.15 -1.05 -11.21
N GLY A 72 -8.67 0.01 -11.82
CA GLY A 72 -9.91 0.64 -11.39
C GLY A 72 -11.12 -0.30 -11.52
N GLU A 73 -11.24 -1.00 -12.65
CA GLU A 73 -12.30 -2.00 -12.87
C GLU A 73 -12.16 -3.16 -11.87
N GLU A 74 -10.94 -3.62 -11.61
CA GLU A 74 -10.65 -4.68 -10.65
C GLU A 74 -11.04 -4.29 -9.21
N ILE A 75 -10.64 -3.09 -8.74
CA ILE A 75 -11.07 -2.56 -7.44
C ILE A 75 -12.59 -2.50 -7.34
N CYS A 76 -13.26 -1.99 -8.38
CA CYS A 76 -14.73 -1.92 -8.40
C CYS A 76 -15.36 -3.32 -8.32
N THR A 77 -14.85 -4.27 -9.10
CA THR A 77 -15.37 -5.64 -9.15
C THR A 77 -15.20 -6.32 -7.80
N LEU A 78 -13.98 -6.32 -7.24
CA LEU A 78 -13.68 -6.92 -5.94
C LEU A 78 -14.51 -6.30 -4.80
N SER A 79 -14.71 -4.97 -4.84
CA SER A 79 -15.53 -4.28 -3.86
C SER A 79 -17.02 -4.58 -3.99
N MET A 80 -17.56 -4.70 -5.22
CA MET A 80 -18.98 -5.02 -5.46
C MET A 80 -19.31 -6.47 -5.10
N ASP A 81 -18.35 -7.38 -5.32
CA ASP A 81 -18.49 -8.79 -4.98
C ASP A 81 -18.28 -9.09 -3.49
N GLU A 82 -18.02 -8.06 -2.67
CA GLU A 82 -17.69 -8.19 -1.24
C GLU A 82 -16.57 -9.22 -1.02
N ASN A 83 -15.56 -9.21 -1.89
CA ASN A 83 -14.49 -10.20 -1.86
C ASN A 83 -13.76 -10.17 -0.50
N ILE A 84 -13.68 -11.33 0.15
CA ILE A 84 -13.16 -11.47 1.52
C ILE A 84 -11.68 -11.04 1.60
N GLU A 85 -10.84 -11.53 0.68
CA GLU A 85 -9.41 -11.20 0.69
C GLU A 85 -9.18 -9.70 0.45
N PHE A 86 -9.94 -9.09 -0.47
CA PHE A 86 -9.92 -7.64 -0.69
C PHE A 86 -10.31 -6.86 0.56
N GLY A 87 -11.37 -7.28 1.25
CA GLY A 87 -11.81 -6.70 2.52
C GLY A 87 -10.75 -6.83 3.63
N GLU A 88 -10.11 -7.99 3.74
CA GLU A 88 -8.99 -8.22 4.67
C GLU A 88 -7.80 -7.29 4.37
N GLY A 89 -7.44 -7.15 3.10
CA GLY A 89 -6.41 -6.23 2.65
C GLY A 89 -6.73 -4.80 3.08
N CYS A 90 -7.96 -4.34 2.84
CA CYS A 90 -8.42 -3.02 3.27
C CYS A 90 -8.29 -2.82 4.79
N GLN A 91 -8.69 -3.81 5.59
CA GLN A 91 -8.58 -3.72 7.05
C GLN A 91 -7.13 -3.64 7.52
N GLN A 92 -6.23 -4.45 6.94
CA GLN A 92 -4.81 -4.42 7.28
C GLN A 92 -4.14 -3.11 6.90
N ALA A 93 -4.56 -2.49 5.80
CA ALA A 93 -4.09 -1.16 5.40
C ALA A 93 -4.42 -0.08 6.44
N VAL A 94 -5.58 -0.15 7.10
CA VAL A 94 -5.95 0.78 8.19
C VAL A 94 -4.99 0.63 9.38
N ILE A 95 -4.63 -0.61 9.74
CA ILE A 95 -3.69 -0.90 10.84
C ILE A 95 -2.29 -0.37 10.49
N VAL A 96 -1.83 -0.64 9.26
CA VAL A 96 -0.54 -0.15 8.77
C VAL A 96 -0.50 1.37 8.69
N HIS A 97 -1.56 2.02 8.20
CA HIS A 97 -1.65 3.47 8.15
C HIS A 97 -1.57 4.09 9.56
N ALA A 98 -2.27 3.51 10.54
CA ALA A 98 -2.18 3.99 11.92
C ALA A 98 -0.76 3.85 12.49
N ALA A 99 -0.02 2.80 12.11
CA ALA A 99 1.40 2.66 12.47
C ALA A 99 2.28 3.70 11.76
N LEU A 100 2.03 3.97 10.47
CA LEU A 100 2.72 5.02 9.70
C LEU A 100 2.50 6.41 10.32
N GLU A 101 1.29 6.71 10.79
CA GLU A 101 1.00 7.98 11.46
C GLU A 101 1.73 8.12 12.80
N LYS A 102 1.85 7.03 13.56
CA LYS A 102 2.58 7.01 14.83
C LYS A 102 4.09 7.15 14.65
N ALA A 103 4.65 6.58 13.58
CA ALA A 103 6.07 6.75 13.24
C ALA A 103 6.42 8.20 12.87
N GLY A 104 5.45 8.96 12.34
CA GLY A 104 5.63 10.37 12.01
C GLY A 104 6.22 10.62 10.62
N ALA A 105 5.95 11.80 10.06
CA ALA A 105 6.32 12.14 8.68
C ALA A 105 7.80 12.57 8.50
N ASP A 106 8.46 13.01 9.58
CA ASP A 106 9.86 13.46 9.54
C ASP A 106 10.85 12.31 9.31
N ASP A 107 10.55 11.10 9.80
CA ASP A 107 11.40 9.92 9.60
C ASP A 107 11.34 9.36 8.16
N LEU A 108 10.20 9.51 7.48
CA LEU A 108 10.02 9.05 6.09
C LEU A 108 10.69 9.94 5.03
N LEU A 109 11.04 11.18 5.37
CA LEU A 109 11.84 12.07 4.52
C LEU A 109 13.35 11.85 4.71
N LEU A 110 13.81 11.59 5.95
CA LEU A 110 15.20 11.22 6.24
C LEU A 110 15.57 9.83 5.70
N ALA A 111 14.59 8.94 5.64
CA ALA A 111 14.60 7.61 5.04
C ALA A 111 15.04 7.53 3.56
N GLN A 112 14.83 8.58 2.77
CA GLN A 112 15.05 8.53 1.31
C GLN A 112 16.54 8.49 0.92
N GLN A 113 17.47 8.84 1.83
CA GLN A 113 18.90 8.97 1.48
C GLN A 113 19.81 7.90 2.08
N ASN A 114 19.48 7.37 3.26
CA ASN A 114 20.09 6.20 3.89
C ASN A 114 19.36 6.06 5.23
N TRP A 115 18.51 5.07 5.33
CA TRP A 115 17.65 4.85 6.49
C TRP A 115 18.44 4.68 7.80
N PRO A 116 18.32 5.57 8.81
CA PRO A 116 18.97 5.43 10.10
C PRO A 116 17.93 5.02 11.14
N PHE A 117 17.28 3.86 11.00
CA PHE A 117 16.56 3.32 12.15
C PHE A 117 17.54 2.64 13.08
N GLU A 118 18.01 3.44 14.04
CA GLU A 118 18.47 2.89 15.31
C GLU A 118 17.34 2.09 15.98
N GLU A 119 17.73 0.95 16.55
CA GLU A 119 16.97 -0.30 16.66
C GLU A 119 15.68 -0.30 17.51
N HIS A 120 15.15 0.82 18.01
CA HIS A 120 14.27 0.77 19.19
C HIS A 120 12.85 1.36 19.08
N ARG A 121 12.50 2.12 18.02
CA ARG A 121 11.14 2.73 17.92
C ARG A 121 10.36 2.38 16.65
N ASP A 122 11.04 1.92 15.61
CA ASP A 122 10.48 1.65 14.29
C ASP A 122 10.47 0.16 13.89
N SER A 123 10.71 -0.70 14.88
CA SER A 123 10.57 -2.15 14.74
C SER A 123 9.15 -2.53 14.35
N ASP A 124 8.16 -1.82 14.89
CA ASP A 124 6.76 -2.24 14.84
C ASP A 124 6.13 -2.01 13.46
N LEU A 125 6.34 -0.83 12.87
CA LEU A 125 5.89 -0.57 11.50
C LEU A 125 6.61 -1.49 10.50
N ARG A 126 7.93 -1.67 10.67
CA ARG A 126 8.71 -2.55 9.79
C ARG A 126 8.24 -4.00 9.86
N ASN A 127 8.02 -4.51 11.07
CA ASN A 127 7.53 -5.87 11.27
C ASN A 127 6.11 -6.02 10.72
N LEU A 128 5.24 -5.04 10.98
CA LEU A 128 3.89 -5.05 10.46
C LEU A 128 3.86 -5.03 8.92
N TRP A 129 4.67 -4.19 8.28
CA TRP A 129 4.79 -4.19 6.81
C TRP A 129 5.31 -5.53 6.27
N LYS A 130 6.29 -6.14 6.95
CA LYS A 130 6.80 -7.45 6.58
C LYS A 130 5.72 -8.53 6.67
N GLU A 131 4.97 -8.55 7.77
CA GLU A 131 3.94 -9.55 8.06
C GLU A 131 2.70 -9.41 7.19
N THR A 132 2.40 -8.18 6.73
CA THR A 132 1.21 -7.90 5.90
C THR A 132 1.53 -7.94 4.41
N PHE A 133 2.45 -7.09 3.97
CA PHE A 133 2.76 -6.91 2.55
C PHE A 133 3.79 -7.93 2.06
N GLU A 134 4.99 -7.98 2.66
CA GLU A 134 6.07 -8.82 2.13
C GLU A 134 5.77 -10.32 2.27
N ALA A 135 5.11 -10.74 3.36
CA ALA A 135 4.69 -12.11 3.56
C ALA A 135 3.63 -12.55 2.54
N ARG A 136 2.67 -11.68 2.19
CA ARG A 136 1.68 -11.97 1.14
C ARG A 136 2.36 -12.12 -0.22
N ILE A 137 3.28 -11.22 -0.57
CA ILE A 137 4.06 -11.33 -1.82
C ILE A 137 4.86 -12.65 -1.85
N ALA A 138 5.48 -13.04 -0.74
CA ALA A 138 6.25 -14.28 -0.65
C ALA A 138 5.37 -15.53 -0.84
N ALA A 139 4.10 -15.49 -0.42
CA ALA A 139 3.15 -16.59 -0.59
C ALA A 139 2.63 -16.76 -2.03
N LEU A 140 2.80 -15.74 -2.89
CA LEU A 140 2.35 -15.72 -4.29
C LEU A 140 3.43 -16.16 -5.30
N ARG A 141 4.59 -16.59 -4.82
CA ARG A 141 5.72 -17.08 -5.63
C ARG A 141 5.71 -18.59 -5.75
#